data_AF-A0A520Z4X6-F1
#
_entry.id   AF-A0A520Z4X6-F1
#
_cell.length_a   1.000
_cell.length_b   1.000
_cell.length_c   1.000
_cell.angle_alpha   90.00
_cell.angle_beta   90.00
_cell.angle_gamma   90.00
#
_symmetry.space_group_name_H-M   'P 1'
#
loop_
_entity.id
_entity.type
_entity.pdbx_description
1 polymer ?
#
loop_
_entity_poly.entity_id
_entity_poly.type
_entity_poly.pdbx_seq_one_letter_code
_entity_poly.pdbx_strand_id
1 'polypeptide(L)' 'MSIKITGTGSYVPDIIEKNDDFHQHNFLNVDGSSIESPNEIIVEKFKAITGIAERRYAKNHL' A
#
# COMPACT_ATOMS: atom_id res chain seq x y z
N MET A 1 16.22 -10.46 -36.15
CA MET A 1 16.46 -9.65 -34.95
C MET A 1 15.90 -10.42 -33.77
N SER A 2 16.74 -11.01 -32.93
CA SER A 2 16.33 -11.91 -31.85
C SER A 2 16.41 -11.20 -30.51
N ILE A 3 15.33 -10.54 -30.10
CA ILE A 3 15.18 -9.95 -28.77
C ILE A 3 14.61 -11.03 -27.84
N LYS A 4 15.33 -11.36 -26.76
CA LYS A 4 14.82 -12.26 -25.72
C LYS A 4 15.25 -11.78 -24.33
N ILE A 5 14.36 -11.92 -23.36
CA ILE A 5 14.68 -11.74 -21.94
C ILE A 5 15.43 -12.99 -21.47
N THR A 6 16.64 -12.81 -20.93
CA THR A 6 17.49 -13.91 -20.44
C THR A 6 17.34 -14.20 -18.95
N GLY A 7 16.63 -13.33 -18.22
CA GLY A 7 16.30 -13.54 -16.81
C GLY A 7 15.36 -12.48 -16.27
N THR A 8 14.53 -12.87 -15.31
CA THR A 8 13.70 -12.00 -14.47
C THR A 8 13.83 -12.45 -13.02
N GLY A 9 13.61 -11.52 -12.09
CA GLY A 9 13.59 -11.81 -10.66
C GLY A 9 12.65 -10.86 -9.95
N SER A 10 11.96 -11.36 -8.93
CA SER A 10 11.19 -10.55 -8.02
C SER A 10 11.40 -11.07 -6.59
N TYR A 11 11.36 -10.15 -5.65
CA TYR A 11 11.35 -10.45 -4.23
C TYR A 11 10.13 -9.78 -3.63
N VAL A 12 9.30 -10.56 -2.92
CA VAL A 12 8.16 -10.05 -2.19
C VAL A 12 8.61 -9.86 -0.74
N PRO A 13 8.59 -8.63 -0.21
CA PRO A 13 8.99 -8.40 1.18
C PRO A 13 8.13 -9.15 2.19
N ASP A 14 8.71 -9.49 3.34
CA ASP A 14 8.03 -10.27 4.38
C ASP A 14 7.07 -9.45 5.26
N ILE A 15 7.26 -8.13 5.37
CA ILE A 15 6.46 -7.30 6.28
C ILE A 15 5.13 -7.02 5.63
N ILE A 16 4.05 -7.52 6.22
CA ILE A 16 2.69 -7.39 5.74
C ILE A 16 2.01 -6.27 6.49
N GLU A 17 1.50 -5.28 5.76
CA GLU A 17 0.62 -4.24 6.28
C GLU A 17 -0.75 -4.40 5.63
N LYS A 18 -1.73 -4.86 6.39
CA LYS A 18 -3.11 -5.00 5.94
C LYS A 18 -3.79 -3.64 5.94
N ASN A 19 -4.86 -3.51 5.18
CA ASN A 19 -5.71 -2.32 5.22
C ASN A 19 -6.20 -1.98 6.63
N ASP A 20 -6.50 -2.99 7.46
CA ASP A 20 -6.94 -2.77 8.84
C ASP A 20 -5.86 -2.13 9.74
N ASP A 21 -4.58 -2.35 9.42
CA ASP A 21 -3.46 -1.75 10.16
C ASP A 21 -3.39 -0.22 9.93
N PHE A 22 -3.99 0.26 8.83
CA PHE A 22 -4.14 1.70 8.55
C PHE A 22 -5.24 2.37 9.39
N HIS A 23 -6.03 1.64 10.17
CA HIS A 23 -7.03 2.27 11.05
C HIS A 23 -6.40 3.14 12.14
N GLN A 24 -5.14 2.88 12.50
CA GLN A 24 -4.38 3.67 13.48
C GLN A 24 -3.53 4.78 12.83
N HIS A 25 -3.61 4.96 11.51
CA HIS A 25 -2.81 5.94 10.77
C HIS A 25 -3.55 7.25 10.52
N ASN A 26 -2.81 8.34 10.33
CA ASN A 26 -3.40 9.64 9.99
C ASN A 26 -3.55 9.78 8.48
N PHE A 27 -4.78 9.98 8.02
CA PHE A 27 -5.08 10.31 6.63
C PHE A 27 -5.25 11.82 6.46
N LEU A 28 -4.48 12.38 5.54
CA LEU A 28 -4.48 13.81 5.23
C LEU A 28 -4.91 14.04 3.78
N ASN A 29 -5.58 15.17 3.55
CA ASN A 29 -5.83 15.72 2.24
C ASN A 29 -4.55 16.28 1.63
N VAL A 30 -4.60 16.65 0.35
CA VAL A 30 -3.46 17.21 -0.40
C VAL A 30 -2.94 18.52 0.21
N ASP A 31 -3.81 19.30 0.86
CA ASP A 31 -3.46 20.53 1.57
C ASP A 31 -2.89 20.29 2.98
N GLY A 32 -2.78 19.03 3.41
CA GLY A 32 -2.28 18.65 4.74
C GLY A 32 -3.34 18.67 5.85
N SER A 33 -4.60 19.04 5.55
CA SER A 33 -5.70 18.93 6.50
C SER A 33 -6.09 17.46 6.75
N SER A 34 -6.58 17.12 7.95
CA SER A 34 -7.05 15.77 8.25
C SER A 34 -8.32 15.42 7.49
N ILE A 35 -8.46 14.17 7.05
CA ILE A 35 -9.71 13.68 6.47
C ILE A 35 -10.70 13.42 7.62
N GLU A 36 -11.81 14.16 7.64
CA GLU A 36 -12.86 14.04 8.67
C GLU A 36 -13.80 12.86 8.39
N SER A 37 -13.27 11.64 8.44
CA SER A 37 -14.04 10.40 8.34
C SER A 37 -13.39 9.31 9.18
N PRO A 38 -14.15 8.33 9.68
CA PRO A 38 -13.57 7.15 10.30
C PRO A 38 -12.58 6.47 9.35
N ASN A 39 -11.42 6.08 9.88
CA ASN A 39 -10.35 5.50 9.08
C ASN A 39 -10.79 4.21 8.39
N GLU A 40 -11.72 3.45 8.99
CA GLU A 40 -12.33 2.27 8.39
C GLU A 40 -13.02 2.62 7.05
N ILE A 41 -13.79 3.70 7.03
CA ILE A 41 -14.49 4.16 5.81
C ILE A 41 -13.49 4.69 4.78
N ILE A 42 -12.45 5.40 5.22
CA ILE A 42 -11.39 5.92 4.35
C ILE A 42 -10.66 4.77 3.65
N VAL A 43 -10.26 3.77 4.42
CA VAL A 43 -9.54 2.58 3.94
C VAL A 43 -10.41 1.76 2.98
N GLU A 44 -11.69 1.55 3.28
CA GLU A 44 -12.60 0.87 2.35
C GLU A 44 -12.75 1.62 1.02
N LYS A 45 -12.90 2.95 1.06
CA LYS A 45 -12.93 3.79 -0.15
C LYS A 45 -11.65 3.65 -0.95
N PHE A 46 -10.48 3.72 -0.30
CA PHE A 46 -9.21 3.53 -0.99
C PHE A 46 -9.06 2.14 -1.58
N LYS A 47 -9.53 1.09 -0.91
CA LYS A 47 -9.57 -0.26 -1.46
C LYS A 47 -10.47 -0.34 -2.69
N ALA A 48 -11.66 0.27 -2.65
CA ALA A 48 -12.58 0.30 -3.77
C ALA A 48 -12.01 1.04 -4.99
N ILE A 49 -11.20 2.09 -4.78
CA ILE A 49 -10.58 2.88 -5.84
C ILE A 49 -9.31 2.18 -6.39
N THR A 50 -8.45 1.68 -5.52
CA THR A 50 -7.11 1.17 -5.90
C THR A 50 -7.06 -0.34 -6.13
N GLY A 51 -8.01 -1.09 -5.58
CA GLY A 51 -7.99 -2.55 -5.54
C GLY A 51 -6.96 -3.16 -4.57
N ILE A 52 -6.20 -2.34 -3.83
CA ILE A 52 -5.14 -2.82 -2.94
C ILE A 52 -5.76 -3.32 -1.63
N ALA A 53 -5.54 -4.60 -1.32
CA ALA A 53 -6.00 -5.22 -0.08
C ALA A 53 -4.94 -5.19 1.04
N GLU A 54 -3.66 -5.26 0.68
CA GLU A 54 -2.52 -5.25 1.59
C GLU A 54 -1.27 -4.73 0.88
N ARG A 55 -0.32 -4.22 1.67
CA ARG A 55 0.99 -3.74 1.20
C ARG A 55 2.09 -4.59 1.83
N ARG A 56 3.22 -4.70 1.12
CA ARG A 56 4.42 -5.39 1.60
C ARG A 56 5.57 -4.39 1.73
N TYR A 57 6.21 -4.34 2.90
CA TYR A 57 7.31 -3.41 3.19
C TYR A 57 8.64 -4.14 3.38
N ALA A 58 9.72 -3.51 2.91
CA ALA A 58 11.08 -3.97 3.19
C ALA A 58 11.42 -3.77 4.68
N LYS A 59 12.24 -4.66 5.24
CA LYS A 59 12.84 -4.44 6.57
C LYS A 59 13.69 -3.17 6.53
N ASN A 60 13.68 -2.42 7.63
CA ASN A 60 14.43 -1.15 7.74
C ASN A 60 15.95 -1.27 7.50
N HIS A 61 16.51 -2.48 7.58
CA HIS A 61 17.94 -2.75 7.44
C HIS A 61 18.28 -3.61 6.21
N LEU A 62 17.43 -3.59 5.18
CA LEU A 62 17.78 -4.12 3.84
C LEU A 62 18.68 -3.13 3.08
#